data_AF-A0A8S0S6L5-F1
#
_entry.id   AF-A0A8S0S6L5-F1
#
_cell.length_a   1.000
_cell.length_b   1.000
_cell.length_c   1.000
_cell.angle_alpha   90.00
_cell.angle_beta   90.00
_cell.angle_gamma   90.00
#
_symmetry.space_group_name_H-M   'P 1'
#
loop_
_entity.id
_entity.type
_entity.pdbx_description
1 polymer ?
#
loop_
_entity_poly.entity_id
_entity_poly.type
_entity_poly.pdbx_seq_one_letter_code
_entity_poly.pdbx_strand_id
1 'polypeptide(L)'
;MSLILESPSTNPKKRKKLHNVNAFDPFRKLDPAKVDDLENWLVNAPDSEHVEMMLFTKSKSFFVEIQKQFGWLDSDNIDIALLLMRARIHTYPTVFPQDCAILDCAFTNMCTKRF
;
A
#
# COMPACT_ATOMS: atom_id res chain seq x y z
N MET A 1 20.38 14.34 -7.55
CA MET A 1 20.23 13.47 -6.37
C MET A 1 18.92 12.74 -6.56
N SER A 2 18.91 11.41 -6.69
CA SER A 2 17.66 10.65 -6.87
C SER A 2 16.90 10.66 -5.53
N LEU A 3 15.68 11.19 -5.55
CA LEU A 3 14.78 11.16 -4.41
C LEU A 3 14.05 9.82 -4.46
N ILE A 4 14.69 8.79 -3.90
CA ILE A 4 14.10 7.46 -3.82
C ILE A 4 13.15 7.47 -2.63
N LEU A 5 11.86 7.24 -2.87
CA LEU A 5 10.93 6.94 -1.77
C LEU A 5 11.26 5.55 -1.24
N GLU A 6 11.98 5.50 -0.14
CA GLU A 6 12.26 4.24 0.52
C GLU A 6 11.03 3.76 1.29
N SER A 7 10.63 2.51 1.04
CA SER A 7 9.66 1.84 1.89
C SER A 7 10.10 1.88 3.37
N PRO A 8 9.16 1.77 4.33
CA PRO A 8 9.50 1.60 5.76
C PRO A 8 10.41 0.40 6.04
N SER A 9 10.46 -0.57 5.12
CA SER A 9 11.32 -1.74 5.14
C SER A 9 12.73 -1.43 4.64
N THR A 10 12.91 -0.43 3.80
CA THR A 10 14.19 -0.17 3.12
C THR A 10 14.94 1.01 3.72
N ASN A 11 14.30 1.91 4.48
CA ASN A 11 14.98 2.95 5.26
C ASN A 11 15.23 2.50 6.72
N PRO A 12 16.44 2.03 7.09
CA PRO A 12 16.68 1.53 8.44
C PRO A 12 16.71 2.65 9.48
N LYS A 13 17.02 3.89 9.07
CA LYS A 13 17.15 5.06 9.95
C LYS A 13 15.80 5.56 10.44
N LYS A 14 14.74 5.36 9.65
CA LYS A 14 13.37 5.81 9.95
C LYS A 14 12.41 4.66 10.27
N ARG A 15 12.91 3.42 10.33
CA ARG A 15 12.11 2.23 10.64
C ARG A 15 11.68 2.23 12.10
N LYS A 16 10.48 2.74 12.37
CA LYS A 16 9.81 2.57 13.67
C LYS A 16 9.19 1.17 13.75
N LYS A 17 9.86 0.24 14.42
CA LYS A 17 9.33 -1.12 14.64
C LYS A 17 8.05 -1.02 15.50
N LEU A 18 7.03 -1.77 15.09
CA LEU A 18 5.87 -2.00 15.95
C LEU A 18 6.34 -2.72 17.21
N HIS A 19 6.05 -2.14 18.38
CA HIS A 19 6.44 -2.73 19.66
C HIS A 19 5.70 -4.04 19.94
N ASN A 20 4.48 -4.17 19.40
CA ASN A 20 3.70 -5.40 19.37
C ASN A 20 3.00 -5.49 18.00
N VAL A 21 3.41 -6.46 17.17
CA VAL A 21 2.77 -6.72 15.87
C VAL A 21 1.34 -7.26 16.01
N ASN A 22 0.99 -7.80 17.19
CA ASN A 22 -0.32 -8.34 17.51
C ASN A 22 -1.29 -7.26 18.05
N ALA A 23 -0.78 -6.09 18.44
CA ALA A 23 -1.62 -4.94 18.81
C ALA A 23 -2.03 -4.18 17.56
N PHE A 24 -2.83 -4.82 16.71
CA PHE A 24 -3.38 -4.17 15.53
C PHE A 24 -4.33 -3.05 15.95
N ASP A 25 -4.07 -1.85 15.44
CA ASP A 25 -4.94 -0.69 15.59
C ASP A 25 -5.23 -0.14 14.18
N PRO A 26 -6.46 -0.27 13.67
CA PRO A 26 -6.84 0.23 12.36
C PRO A 26 -6.87 1.76 12.29
N PHE A 27 -6.94 2.44 13.44
CA PHE A 27 -6.96 3.90 13.55
C PHE A 27 -5.60 4.46 13.99
N ARG A 28 -4.55 3.64 13.92
CA ARG A 28 -3.22 4.05 14.32
C ARG A 28 -2.78 5.28 13.54
N LYS A 29 -2.40 6.33 14.26
CA LYS A 29 -1.82 7.53 13.66
C LYS A 29 -0.59 7.16 12.82
N LEU A 30 -0.55 7.68 11.60
CA LEU A 30 0.61 7.51 10.72
C LEU A 30 1.87 8.11 11.36
N ASP A 31 3.00 7.48 11.09
CA ASP A 31 4.30 7.97 11.55
C ASP A 31 4.63 9.28 10.82
N PRO A 32 4.77 10.43 11.50
CA PRO A 32 4.97 11.72 10.85
C PRO A 32 6.14 11.72 9.87
N ALA A 33 7.25 11.05 10.22
CA ALA A 33 8.41 10.96 9.34
C ALA A 33 8.12 10.26 7.99
N LYS A 34 7.15 9.34 7.96
CA LYS A 34 6.73 8.68 6.72
C LYS A 34 5.81 9.56 5.88
N VAL A 35 4.99 10.38 6.55
CA VAL A 35 4.14 11.36 5.89
C VAL A 35 5.03 12.41 5.23
N ASP A 36 5.97 12.99 5.98
CA ASP A 36 6.93 13.97 5.49
C ASP A 36 7.75 13.44 4.30
N ASP A 37 8.20 12.18 4.37
CA ASP A 37 8.95 11.54 3.27
C ASP A 37 8.11 11.35 2.01
N LEU A 38 6.86 10.90 2.16
CA LEU A 38 5.94 10.75 1.04
C LEU A 38 5.61 12.11 0.42
N GLU A 39 5.27 13.11 1.23
CA GLU A 39 4.96 14.46 0.77
C GLU A 39 6.16 15.09 0.05
N ASN A 40 7.34 15.01 0.64
CA ASN A 40 8.57 15.52 0.03
C ASN A 40 8.89 14.82 -1.29
N TRP A 41 8.66 13.50 -1.37
CA TRP A 41 8.82 12.75 -2.61
C TRP A 41 7.79 13.16 -3.67
N LEU A 42 6.51 13.29 -3.31
CA LEU A 42 5.45 13.71 -4.22
C LEU A 42 5.71 15.09 -4.82
N VAL A 43 6.28 16.03 -4.04
CA VAL A 43 6.63 17.36 -4.54
C VAL A 43 7.83 17.33 -5.47
N ASN A 44 8.89 16.60 -5.10
CA ASN A 44 10.21 16.79 -5.73
C ASN A 44 10.61 15.70 -6.72
N ALA A 45 9.98 14.52 -6.69
CA ALA A 45 10.29 13.45 -7.64
C ALA A 45 9.75 13.78 -9.04
N PRO A 46 10.46 13.38 -10.12
CA PRO A 46 9.96 13.52 -11.48
C PRO A 46 8.71 12.66 -11.69
N ASP A 47 7.85 13.04 -12.63
CA ASP A 47 6.61 12.28 -12.89
C ASP A 47 6.87 10.89 -13.50
N SER A 48 8.06 10.69 -14.06
CA SER A 48 8.56 9.39 -14.53
C SER A 48 9.09 8.50 -13.40
N GLU A 49 9.04 8.93 -12.14
CA GLU A 49 9.52 8.13 -11.01
C GLU A 49 8.54 7.01 -10.65
N HIS A 50 9.09 5.92 -10.13
CA HIS A 50 8.33 4.73 -9.76
C HIS A 50 8.78 4.22 -8.39
N VAL A 51 7.87 3.53 -7.71
CA VAL A 51 8.13 2.86 -6.44
C VAL A 51 7.93 1.36 -6.64
N GLU A 52 8.95 0.59 -6.26
CA GLU A 52 8.85 -0.86 -6.18
C GLU A 52 8.06 -1.27 -4.92
N MET A 53 6.96 -1.97 -5.14
CA MET A 53 6.14 -2.64 -4.12
C MET A 53 6.34 -4.16 -4.24
N MET A 54 5.77 -4.95 -3.32
CA MET A 54 6.04 -6.39 -3.23
C MET A 54 5.90 -7.15 -4.56
N LEU A 55 4.82 -6.93 -5.31
CA LEU A 55 4.56 -7.60 -6.59
C LEU A 55 4.34 -6.62 -7.75
N PHE A 56 4.48 -5.32 -7.51
CA PHE A 56 4.09 -4.29 -8.46
C PHE A 56 5.06 -3.13 -8.44
N THR A 57 5.23 -2.50 -9.59
CA THR A 57 5.87 -1.20 -9.70
C THR A 57 4.80 -0.18 -10.01
N LYS A 58 4.73 0.90 -9.22
CA LYS A 58 3.74 1.96 -9.41
C LYS A 58 4.40 3.30 -9.62
N SER A 59 3.92 4.03 -10.62
CA SER A 59 4.35 5.39 -10.93
C SER A 59 3.95 6.36 -9.82
N LYS A 60 4.60 7.52 -9.79
CA LYS A 60 4.21 8.65 -8.92
C LYS A 60 2.73 9.00 -9.00
N SER A 61 2.12 8.94 -10.20
CA SER A 61 0.69 9.23 -10.39
C SER A 61 -0.22 8.38 -9.53
N PHE A 62 0.09 7.09 -9.32
CA PHE A 62 -0.67 6.21 -8.42
C PHE A 62 -0.76 6.79 -6.99
N PHE A 63 0.36 7.30 -6.48
CA PHE A 63 0.43 7.90 -5.15
C PHE A 63 -0.21 9.28 -5.08
N VAL A 64 -0.23 10.03 -6.19
CA VAL A 64 -0.97 11.29 -6.27
C VAL A 64 -2.48 11.04 -6.23
N GLU A 65 -2.97 10.05 -6.99
CA GLU A 65 -4.40 9.75 -7.06
C GLU A 65 -4.97 9.33 -5.70
N ILE A 66 -4.28 8.46 -4.95
CA ILE A 66 -4.78 7.99 -3.64
C ILE A 66 -4.82 9.11 -2.57
N GLN A 67 -4.10 10.21 -2.77
CA GLN A 67 -4.09 11.37 -1.86
C GLN A 67 -5.24 12.34 -2.14
N LYS A 68 -5.93 12.22 -3.28
CA LYS A 68 -7.01 13.14 -3.63
C LYS A 68 -8.19 12.97 -2.69
N GLN A 69 -8.55 14.05 -2.00
CA GLN A 69 -9.80 14.11 -1.26
C GLN A 69 -10.95 13.95 -2.25
N PHE A 70 -11.80 12.94 -2.05
CA PHE A 70 -12.90 12.56 -2.95
C PHE A 70 -12.49 12.03 -4.33
N GLY A 71 -11.24 11.56 -4.49
CA GLY A 71 -10.81 10.82 -5.68
C GLY A 71 -11.48 9.44 -5.76
N TRP A 72 -11.78 8.99 -6.97
CA TRP A 72 -12.17 7.60 -7.20
C TRP A 72 -10.93 6.71 -7.16
N LEU A 73 -10.99 5.64 -6.39
CA LEU A 73 -9.99 4.59 -6.44
C LEU A 73 -10.26 3.69 -7.65
N ASP A 74 -9.21 3.39 -8.41
CA ASP A 74 -9.28 2.46 -9.53
C ASP A 74 -9.08 1.00 -9.09
N SER A 75 -9.18 0.07 -10.04
CA SER A 75 -8.97 -1.35 -9.75
C SER A 75 -7.57 -1.65 -9.22
N ASP A 76 -6.54 -0.92 -9.67
CA ASP A 76 -5.16 -1.13 -9.21
C ASP A 76 -5.00 -0.74 -7.73
N ASN A 77 -5.62 0.37 -7.30
CA ASN A 77 -5.63 0.79 -5.91
C ASN A 77 -6.26 -0.31 -5.02
N ILE A 78 -7.41 -0.84 -5.45
CA ILE A 78 -8.14 -1.87 -4.71
C ILE A 78 -7.36 -3.18 -4.70
N ASP A 79 -6.88 -3.66 -5.84
CA ASP A 79 -6.17 -4.94 -5.96
C ASP A 79 -4.88 -4.97 -5.15
N ILE A 80 -4.14 -3.85 -5.11
CA ILE A 80 -2.97 -3.71 -4.24
C ILE A 80 -3.37 -3.79 -2.77
N ALA A 81 -4.41 -3.08 -2.35
CA ALA A 81 -4.87 -3.12 -0.96
C ALA A 81 -5.27 -4.54 -0.55
N LEU A 82 -6.03 -5.24 -1.40
CA LEU A 82 -6.45 -6.63 -1.17
C LEU A 82 -5.25 -7.59 -1.13
N LEU A 83 -4.26 -7.42 -2.00
CA LEU A 83 -3.02 -8.19 -1.95
C LEU A 83 -2.30 -8.00 -0.62
N LEU A 84 -2.15 -6.75 -0.17
CA LEU A 84 -1.48 -6.43 1.10
C LEU A 84 -2.23 -7.03 2.30
N MET A 85 -3.57 -7.04 2.27
CA MET A 85 -4.39 -7.71 3.27
C MET A 85 -4.14 -9.22 3.28
N ARG A 86 -4.18 -9.89 2.10
CA ARG A 86 -3.90 -11.33 1.99
C ARG A 86 -2.50 -11.69 2.49
N ALA A 87 -1.49 -10.92 2.11
CA ALA A 87 -0.12 -11.15 2.56
C ALA A 87 0.01 -11.01 4.08
N ARG A 88 -0.69 -10.03 4.68
CA ARG A 88 -0.68 -9.82 6.12
C ARG A 88 -1.40 -10.94 6.88
N ILE A 89 -2.55 -11.40 6.38
CA ILE A 89 -3.29 -12.56 6.90
C ILE A 89 -2.40 -13.80 6.89
N HIS A 90 -1.77 -14.08 5.75
CA HIS A 90 -0.87 -15.22 5.60
C HIS A 90 0.31 -15.17 6.59
N THR A 91 0.87 -13.98 6.80
CA THR A 91 2.02 -13.78 7.70
C THR A 91 1.62 -13.83 9.19
N TYR A 92 0.43 -13.38 9.54
CA TYR A 92 -0.03 -13.22 10.94
C TYR A 92 -1.46 -13.78 11.15
N PRO A 93 -1.69 -15.09 10.92
CA PRO A 93 -3.03 -15.67 10.89
C PRO A 93 -3.78 -15.60 12.23
N THR A 94 -3.06 -15.55 13.35
CA THR A 94 -3.66 -15.40 14.69
C THR A 94 -4.18 -13.98 14.96
N VAL A 95 -3.57 -12.96 14.33
CA VAL A 95 -3.95 -11.55 14.50
C VAL A 95 -5.00 -11.13 13.48
N PHE A 96 -4.91 -11.69 12.27
CA PHE A 96 -5.84 -11.45 11.18
C PHE A 96 -6.49 -12.78 10.78
N PRO A 97 -7.41 -13.31 11.61
CA PRO A 97 -8.14 -14.52 11.24
C PRO A 97 -8.95 -14.28 9.96
N GLN A 98 -8.96 -15.27 9.08
CA GLN A 98 -9.64 -15.18 7.79
C GLN A 98 -10.86 -16.10 7.78
N ASP A 99 -12.03 -15.48 7.92
CA ASP A 99 -13.32 -16.17 7.81
C ASP A 99 -13.92 -16.08 6.38
N CYS A 100 -13.28 -15.33 5.48
CA CYS A 100 -13.76 -15.11 4.12
C CYS A 100 -12.63 -15.14 3.08
N ALA A 101 -12.94 -15.56 1.85
CA ALA A 101 -12.00 -15.47 0.74
C ALA A 101 -11.94 -14.02 0.20
N ILE A 102 -10.72 -13.52 -0.05
CA ILE A 102 -10.49 -12.19 -0.62
C ILE A 102 -10.05 -12.36 -2.08
N LEU A 103 -10.90 -11.95 -3.01
CA LEU A 103 -10.67 -12.05 -4.46
C LEU A 103 -10.44 -10.66 -5.05
N ASP A 104 -9.59 -10.55 -6.07
CA ASP A 104 -9.27 -9.28 -6.74
C ASP A 104 -10.33 -8.87 -7.77
N CYS A 105 -10.25 -7.63 -8.26
CA CYS A 105 -11.12 -7.10 -9.31
C CYS A 105 -10.98 -7.89 -10.62
N ALA A 106 -9.80 -8.46 -10.89
CA ALA A 106 -9.58 -9.32 -12.05
C ALA A 106 -10.46 -10.58 -12.00
N PHE A 107 -10.64 -11.18 -10.83
CA PHE A 107 -11.56 -12.31 -10.64
C PHE A 107 -13.00 -11.95 -11.03
N THR A 108 -13.51 -10.80 -10.57
CA THR A 108 -14.85 -10.34 -10.92
C THR A 108 -15.02 -10.21 -12.44
N ASN A 109 -14.02 -9.64 -13.12
CA ASN A 109 -14.03 -9.52 -14.59
C ASN A 109 -14.02 -10.87 -15.32
N MET A 110 -13.43 -11.92 -14.73
CA MET A 110 -13.48 -13.27 -15.28
C MET A 110 -14.85 -13.92 -15.11
N CYS A 111 -15.54 -13.63 -14.00
CA CYS A 111 -16.88 -14.14 -13.74
C CYS A 111 -17.93 -13.50 -14.66
N THR A 112 -17.83 -12.21 -14.95
CA THR A 112 -18.80 -11.50 -15.80
C THR A 112 -18.69 -11.87 -17.28
N LYS A 113 -17.49 -12.23 -17.76
CA LYS A 113 -17.28 -12.70 -19.15
C LYS A 113 -17.83 -14.10 -19.44
N ARG A 114 -18.33 -14.82 -18.43
CA ARG A 114 -18.90 -16.17 -18.58
C ARG A 114 -20.42 -16.20 -18.79
N PHE A 115 -21.08 -15.03 -18.82
CA PHE A 115 -22.51 -14.90 -19.08
C PHE A 115 -22.77 -14.07 -20.35
#